data_AF-A0A972UFG0-F1
#
_entry.id   AF-A0A972UFG0-F1
#
_cell.length_a   1.000
_cell.length_b   1.000
_cell.length_c   1.000
_cell.angle_alpha   90.00
_cell.angle_beta   90.00
_cell.angle_gamma   90.00
#
_symmetry.space_group_name_H-M   'P 1'
#
loop_
_entity.id
_entity.type
_entity.pdbx_description
1 polymer ?
#
loop_
_entity_poly.entity_id
_entity_poly.type
_entity_poly.pdbx_seq_one_letter_code
_entity_poly.pdbx_strand_id
1 'polypeptide(L)'
;MSINLTVPQEISQHLKPKITVIGVGGAGGNAVNNMINSQLEGVDFVVANTDAQALALSATEHRIQLGVALTQGLGAGSRPDVGRAAAEEAIDDILAELEGSHMAFIAAGMGGGTGTGGAPVIARAAKENGILTVGVVTKPFQFEGSHRMTQAESGIEELEQFVDTLIVIPNQNLFRIANEKTTFAEAFSMADEVLYSGVRGVTDLMVMPGLINLDFADIRTVMSEMGKAMMGTGEAKGQRRALD
;
A
#
# COMPACT_ATOMS: atom_id res chain seq x y z
N MET A 1 -49.11 4.72 -33.27
CA MET A 1 -48.61 4.98 -31.91
C MET A 1 -47.40 4.09 -31.69
N SER A 2 -46.21 4.68 -31.79
CA SER A 2 -44.95 4.00 -31.49
C SER A 2 -44.85 3.82 -29.97
N ILE A 3 -44.77 2.57 -29.53
CA ILE A 3 -44.54 2.25 -28.13
C ILE A 3 -43.05 2.49 -27.87
N ASN A 4 -42.71 3.58 -27.20
CA ASN A 4 -41.38 3.79 -26.66
C ASN A 4 -41.21 2.86 -25.45
N LEU A 5 -40.55 1.73 -25.67
CA LEU A 5 -40.01 0.92 -24.58
C LEU A 5 -38.76 1.62 -24.05
N THR A 6 -38.92 2.42 -23.01
CA THR A 6 -37.78 2.86 -22.20
C THR A 6 -37.34 1.65 -21.37
N VAL A 7 -36.21 1.05 -21.73
CA VAL A 7 -35.57 0.03 -20.89
C VAL A 7 -35.23 0.70 -19.55
N PRO A 8 -35.66 0.15 -18.40
CA PRO A 8 -35.25 0.68 -17.10
C PRO A 8 -33.72 0.63 -17.02
N GLN A 9 -33.07 1.77 -16.78
CA GLN A 9 -31.61 1.90 -16.59
C GLN A 9 -31.13 1.38 -15.22
N GLU A 10 -31.89 0.50 -14.59
CA GLU A 10 -31.55 -0.10 -13.31
C GLU A 10 -31.31 -1.60 -13.56
N ILE A 11 -30.25 -2.15 -12.95
CA ILE A 11 -29.72 -3.52 -13.16
C ILE A 11 -28.67 -3.63 -14.29
N SER A 12 -27.66 -2.77 -14.24
CA SER A 12 -26.28 -3.16 -14.57
C SER A 12 -25.35 -2.42 -13.64
N GLN A 13 -25.50 -2.67 -12.33
CA GLN A 13 -24.36 -2.47 -11.43
C GLN A 13 -23.30 -3.47 -11.87
N HIS A 14 -22.45 -3.07 -12.82
CA HIS A 14 -21.15 -3.69 -12.96
C HIS A 14 -20.48 -3.53 -11.60
N LEU A 15 -20.50 -4.60 -10.80
CA LEU A 15 -19.83 -4.70 -9.51
C LEU A 15 -18.33 -4.46 -9.77
N LYS A 16 -17.91 -3.20 -9.75
CA LYS A 16 -16.49 -2.86 -9.83
C LYS A 16 -15.84 -3.35 -8.54
N PRO A 17 -14.70 -4.07 -8.62
CA PRO A 17 -13.96 -4.46 -7.44
C PRO A 17 -13.62 -3.21 -6.61
N LYS A 18 -13.96 -3.22 -5.34
CA LYS A 18 -13.56 -2.17 -4.38
C LYS A 18 -12.14 -2.47 -3.91
N ILE A 19 -11.22 -1.53 -4.15
CA ILE A 19 -9.81 -1.63 -3.77
C ILE A 19 -9.52 -0.57 -2.72
N THR A 20 -8.90 -0.98 -1.62
CA THR A 20 -8.47 -0.05 -0.57
C THR A 20 -6.95 -0.05 -0.45
N VAL A 21 -6.35 1.13 -0.36
CA VAL A 21 -4.91 1.32 -0.11
C VAL A 21 -4.75 1.88 1.29
N ILE A 22 -4.13 1.11 2.18
CA ILE A 22 -3.84 1.49 3.56
C ILE A 22 -2.36 1.84 3.68
N GLY A 23 -2.07 3.11 3.98
CA GLY A 23 -0.74 3.59 4.33
C GLY A 23 -0.50 3.47 5.84
N VAL A 24 0.46 2.66 6.27
CA VAL A 24 0.76 2.42 7.68
C VAL A 24 2.03 3.15 8.11
N GLY A 25 1.91 3.96 9.16
CA GLY A 25 3.00 4.79 9.70
C GLY A 25 3.37 5.95 8.80
N GLY A 26 4.51 6.60 9.08
CA GLY A 26 4.94 7.81 8.36
C GLY A 26 5.20 7.59 6.87
N ALA A 27 6.01 6.58 6.53
CA ALA A 27 6.34 6.28 5.13
C ALA A 27 5.09 5.83 4.33
N GLY A 28 4.23 4.98 4.92
CA GLY A 28 2.98 4.58 4.29
C GLY A 28 2.05 5.77 4.05
N GLY A 29 1.92 6.67 5.04
CA GLY A 29 1.15 7.90 4.90
C GLY A 29 1.68 8.85 3.82
N ASN A 30 3.01 9.00 3.72
CA ASN A 30 3.64 9.78 2.66
C ASN A 30 3.37 9.18 1.27
N ALA A 31 3.49 7.86 1.13
CA ALA A 31 3.20 7.16 -0.11
C ALA A 31 1.73 7.34 -0.53
N VAL A 32 0.78 7.23 0.40
CA VAL A 32 -0.64 7.51 0.13
C VAL A 32 -0.86 8.95 -0.30
N ASN A 33 -0.26 9.92 0.40
CA ASN A 33 -0.34 11.33 0.00
C ASN A 33 0.20 11.54 -1.43
N ASN A 34 1.31 10.88 -1.77
CA ASN A 34 1.87 10.92 -3.12
C ASN A 34 0.92 10.32 -4.18
N MET A 35 0.28 9.18 -3.87
CA MET A 35 -0.72 8.54 -4.74
C MET A 35 -1.92 9.45 -5.00
N ILE A 36 -2.42 10.12 -3.97
CA ILE A 36 -3.53 11.09 -4.08
C ILE A 36 -3.11 12.29 -4.93
N ASN A 37 -1.94 12.86 -4.67
CA ASN A 37 -1.42 14.01 -5.43
C ASN A 37 -1.15 13.66 -6.90
N SER A 38 -0.81 12.40 -7.16
CA SER A 38 -0.63 11.84 -8.51
C SER A 38 -1.94 11.36 -9.15
N GLN A 39 -3.08 11.67 -8.53
CA GLN A 39 -4.44 11.42 -9.05
C GLN A 39 -4.69 9.94 -9.41
N LEU A 40 -4.21 9.02 -8.57
CA LEU A 40 -4.53 7.60 -8.74
C LEU A 40 -6.04 7.39 -8.52
N GLU A 41 -6.72 6.87 -9.54
CA GLU A 41 -8.18 6.67 -9.55
C GLU A 41 -8.56 5.23 -9.18
N GLY A 42 -9.82 5.05 -8.75
CA GLY A 42 -10.42 3.73 -8.55
C GLY A 42 -9.97 2.98 -7.29
N VAL A 43 -9.36 3.70 -6.34
CA VAL A 43 -8.95 3.16 -5.04
C VAL A 43 -9.42 4.07 -3.90
N ASP A 44 -9.79 3.46 -2.78
CA ASP A 44 -10.07 4.17 -1.53
C ASP A 44 -8.79 4.26 -0.70
N PHE A 45 -8.43 5.46 -0.26
CA PHE A 45 -7.19 5.70 0.49
C PHE A 45 -7.46 5.82 1.98
N VAL A 46 -6.74 5.04 2.79
CA VAL A 46 -6.78 5.09 4.26
C VAL A 46 -5.37 5.29 4.79
N VAL A 47 -5.19 6.12 5.81
CA VAL A 47 -3.90 6.26 6.51
C VAL A 47 -4.07 5.87 7.97
N ALA A 48 -3.21 4.97 8.44
CA ALA A 48 -3.19 4.49 9.81
C ALA A 48 -1.84 4.84 10.47
N ASN A 49 -1.86 5.67 11.51
CA ASN A 49 -0.62 6.10 12.17
C ASN A 49 -0.80 6.33 13.68
N THR A 50 0.26 6.05 14.45
CA THR A 50 0.34 6.37 15.88
C THR A 50 0.72 7.82 16.14
N ASP A 51 1.33 8.50 15.17
CA ASP A 51 1.69 9.92 15.27
C ASP A 51 0.54 10.79 14.77
N ALA A 52 -0.08 11.53 15.69
CA ALA A 52 -1.24 12.37 15.39
C ALA A 52 -0.88 13.60 14.53
N GLN A 53 0.35 14.12 14.64
CA GLN A 53 0.79 15.24 13.81
C GLN A 53 0.97 14.79 12.36
N ALA A 54 1.60 13.63 12.16
CA ALA A 54 1.72 13.04 10.83
C ALA A 54 0.35 12.72 10.23
N LEU A 55 -0.59 12.19 11.02
CA LEU A 55 -1.94 11.88 10.57
C LEU A 55 -2.74 13.13 10.16
N ALA A 56 -2.55 14.26 10.86
CA ALA A 56 -3.18 15.53 10.53
C ALA A 56 -2.78 16.06 9.13
N LEU A 57 -1.56 15.73 8.69
CA LEU A 57 -1.00 16.11 7.38
C LEU A 57 -1.42 15.16 6.23
N SER A 58 -2.23 14.14 6.51
CA SER A 58 -2.72 13.23 5.46
C SER A 58 -3.65 13.95 4.48
N ALA A 59 -3.56 13.57 3.21
CA ALA A 59 -4.40 14.09 2.13
C ALA A 59 -5.76 13.38 2.02
N THR A 60 -5.94 12.21 2.64
CA THR A 60 -7.23 11.51 2.71
C THR A 60 -8.05 11.98 3.91
N GLU A 61 -9.37 11.84 3.84
CA GLU A 61 -10.28 12.03 4.98
C GLU A 61 -10.38 10.78 5.86
N HIS A 62 -10.06 9.59 5.32
CA HIS A 62 -10.07 8.31 6.03
C HIS A 62 -8.77 8.10 6.81
N ARG A 63 -8.81 8.42 8.11
CA ARG A 63 -7.64 8.46 8.98
C ARG A 63 -7.90 7.64 10.23
N ILE A 64 -7.02 6.69 10.52
CA ILE A 64 -7.08 5.85 11.71
C ILE A 64 -5.92 6.24 12.64
N GLN A 65 -6.26 6.77 13.81
CA GLN A 65 -5.29 7.03 14.86
C GLN A 65 -5.03 5.74 15.64
N LEU A 66 -3.82 5.20 15.50
CA LEU A 66 -3.43 3.96 16.18
C LEU A 66 -2.99 4.24 17.62
N GLY A 67 -3.36 3.35 18.54
CA GLY A 67 -2.85 3.32 19.91
C GLY A 67 -3.01 4.64 20.68
N VAL A 68 -4.22 5.19 20.71
CA VAL A 68 -4.53 6.45 21.42
C VAL A 68 -4.17 6.33 22.89
N ALA A 69 -4.53 5.22 23.53
CA ALA A 69 -4.23 4.98 24.93
C ALA A 69 -2.73 4.73 25.19
N LEU A 70 -2.05 4.05 24.26
CA LEU A 70 -0.67 3.62 24.41
C LEU A 70 0.36 4.72 24.11
N THR A 71 0.13 5.51 23.07
CA THR A 71 1.12 6.45 22.54
C THR A 71 0.78 7.90 22.83
N GLN A 72 -0.47 8.18 23.23
CA GLN A 72 -1.00 9.54 23.40
C GLN A 72 -0.81 10.41 22.13
N GLY A 73 -0.74 9.78 20.96
CA GLY A 73 -0.53 10.44 19.68
C GLY A 73 0.92 10.84 19.38
N LEU A 74 1.89 10.41 20.19
CA LEU A 74 3.31 10.77 20.04
C LEU A 74 4.12 9.80 19.16
N GLY A 75 3.48 8.78 18.61
CA GLY A 75 4.12 7.76 17.79
C GLY A 75 4.71 6.58 18.57
N ALA A 76 5.13 5.54 17.84
CA ALA A 76 5.65 4.30 18.42
C ALA A 76 7.14 4.36 18.82
N GLY A 77 7.84 5.49 18.63
CA GLY A 77 9.23 5.65 19.08
C GLY A 77 10.23 4.60 18.55
N SER A 78 10.09 4.18 17.28
CA SER A 78 10.91 3.12 16.66
C SER A 78 10.84 1.75 17.35
N ARG A 79 9.74 1.48 18.07
CA ARG A 79 9.46 0.21 18.74
C ARG A 79 8.34 -0.56 18.02
N PRO A 80 8.64 -1.67 17.31
CA PRO A 80 7.64 -2.46 16.60
C PRO A 80 6.57 -3.07 17.53
N ASP A 81 6.93 -3.45 18.75
CA ASP A 81 6.00 -3.97 19.76
C ASP A 81 4.89 -2.96 20.11
N VAL A 82 5.26 -1.67 20.22
CA VAL A 82 4.29 -0.59 20.45
C VAL A 82 3.41 -0.38 19.22
N GLY A 83 3.99 -0.42 18.02
CA GLY A 83 3.24 -0.33 16.76
C GLY A 83 2.22 -1.44 16.59
N ARG A 84 2.57 -2.67 16.97
CA ARG A 84 1.69 -3.83 16.96
C ARG A 84 0.52 -3.66 17.92
N ALA A 85 0.80 -3.41 19.19
CA ALA A 85 -0.24 -3.22 20.20
C ALA A 85 -1.18 -2.05 19.84
N ALA A 86 -0.64 -0.98 19.26
CA ALA A 86 -1.43 0.16 18.79
C ALA A 86 -2.37 -0.19 17.62
N ALA A 87 -1.96 -1.10 16.72
CA ALA A 87 -2.82 -1.59 15.65
C ALA A 87 -3.87 -2.59 16.15
N GLU A 88 -3.52 -3.42 17.14
CA GLU A 88 -4.48 -4.33 17.80
C GLU A 88 -5.55 -3.57 18.59
N GLU A 89 -5.19 -2.44 19.22
CA GLU A 89 -6.14 -1.54 19.91
C GLU A 89 -7.19 -0.96 18.93
N ALA A 90 -6.78 -0.64 17.70
CA ALA A 90 -7.61 0.00 16.68
C ALA A 90 -8.18 -0.98 15.64
N ILE A 91 -8.24 -2.28 15.96
CA ILE A 91 -8.60 -3.32 15.00
C ILE A 91 -10.02 -3.15 14.44
N ASP A 92 -10.97 -2.72 15.28
CA ASP A 92 -12.36 -2.51 14.87
C ASP A 92 -12.48 -1.36 13.87
N ASP A 93 -11.74 -0.27 14.08
CA ASP A 93 -11.69 0.87 13.14
C ASP A 93 -11.05 0.47 11.80
N ILE A 94 -9.99 -0.34 11.84
CA ILE A 94 -9.33 -0.89 10.65
C ILE A 94 -10.30 -1.76 9.84
N LEU A 95 -11.05 -2.63 10.51
CA LEU A 95 -12.03 -3.51 9.86
C LEU A 95 -13.19 -2.73 9.25
N ALA A 96 -13.65 -1.67 9.91
CA ALA A 96 -14.70 -0.81 9.38
C ALA A 96 -14.29 -0.13 8.07
N GLU A 97 -13.05 0.37 7.97
CA GLU A 97 -12.55 0.97 6.72
C GLU A 97 -12.31 -0.06 5.61
N LEU A 98 -12.02 -1.31 5.98
CA LEU A 98 -11.83 -2.42 5.05
C LEU A 98 -13.14 -3.08 4.60
N GLU A 99 -14.28 -2.70 5.17
CA GLU A 99 -15.55 -3.35 4.91
C GLU A 99 -15.96 -3.23 3.42
N GLY A 100 -16.32 -4.37 2.83
CA GLY A 100 -16.72 -4.48 1.42
C GLY A 100 -15.56 -4.39 0.42
N SER A 101 -14.32 -4.26 0.88
CA SER A 101 -13.15 -4.25 0.00
C SER A 101 -12.85 -5.66 -0.49
N HIS A 102 -12.60 -5.78 -1.79
CA HIS A 102 -12.25 -7.04 -2.44
C HIS A 102 -10.74 -7.26 -2.42
N MET A 103 -9.99 -6.16 -2.40
CA MET A 103 -8.53 -6.13 -2.39
C MET A 103 -8.03 -5.01 -1.49
N ALA A 104 -6.98 -5.30 -0.73
CA ALA A 104 -6.30 -4.34 0.14
C ALA A 104 -4.81 -4.28 -0.18
N PHE A 105 -4.30 -3.08 -0.46
CA PHE A 105 -2.87 -2.79 -0.53
C PHE A 105 -2.40 -2.22 0.80
N ILE A 106 -1.36 -2.81 1.38
CA ILE A 106 -0.78 -2.35 2.63
C ILE A 106 0.59 -1.76 2.32
N ALA A 107 0.66 -0.43 2.32
CA ALA A 107 1.87 0.32 2.06
C ALA A 107 2.55 0.71 3.37
N ALA A 108 3.81 0.30 3.57
CA ALA A 108 4.54 0.62 4.79
C ALA A 108 6.06 0.73 4.56
N GLY A 109 6.71 1.60 5.34
CA GLY A 109 8.18 1.61 5.45
C GLY A 109 8.64 0.75 6.62
N MET A 110 9.49 -0.24 6.35
CA MET A 110 9.96 -1.19 7.34
C MET A 110 11.20 -0.66 8.07
N GLY A 111 11.38 -1.10 9.32
CA GLY A 111 12.48 -0.67 10.20
C GLY A 111 12.13 0.48 11.15
N GLY A 112 10.91 1.02 11.05
CA GLY A 112 10.32 1.90 12.06
C GLY A 112 9.52 1.14 13.13
N GLY A 113 8.77 1.85 13.97
CA GLY A 113 7.88 1.22 14.96
C GLY A 113 6.50 0.88 14.37
N THR A 114 5.77 1.91 13.94
CA THR A 114 4.37 1.80 13.51
C THR A 114 4.20 0.93 12.26
N GLY A 115 4.99 1.19 11.19
CA GLY A 115 4.91 0.41 9.95
C GLY A 115 5.27 -1.06 10.18
N THR A 116 6.44 -1.30 10.77
CA THR A 116 6.97 -2.66 11.03
C THR A 116 6.05 -3.49 11.92
N GLY A 117 5.48 -2.90 12.98
CA GLY A 117 4.64 -3.61 13.93
C GLY A 117 3.16 -3.68 13.54
N GLY A 118 2.63 -2.61 12.94
CA GLY A 118 1.21 -2.47 12.63
C GLY A 118 0.80 -3.07 11.28
N ALA A 119 1.67 -3.03 10.27
CA ALA A 119 1.34 -3.56 8.94
C ALA A 119 0.98 -5.06 8.97
N PRO A 120 1.72 -5.95 9.70
CA PRO A 120 1.33 -7.36 9.82
C PRO A 120 -0.04 -7.57 10.47
N VAL A 121 -0.41 -6.74 11.46
CA VAL A 121 -1.72 -6.82 12.14
C VAL A 121 -2.84 -6.48 11.19
N ILE A 122 -2.70 -5.39 10.43
CA ILE A 122 -3.67 -4.95 9.43
C ILE A 122 -3.79 -6.00 8.32
N ALA A 123 -2.68 -6.58 7.87
CA ALA A 123 -2.66 -7.64 6.87
C ALA A 123 -3.41 -8.89 7.33
N ARG A 124 -3.17 -9.31 8.57
CA ARG A 124 -3.88 -10.43 9.17
C ARG A 124 -5.39 -10.18 9.20
N ALA A 125 -5.80 -8.99 9.64
CA ALA A 125 -7.20 -8.59 9.71
C ALA A 125 -7.88 -8.64 8.33
N ALA A 126 -7.22 -8.08 7.31
CA ALA A 126 -7.74 -8.09 5.93
C ALA A 126 -7.87 -9.52 5.39
N LYS A 127 -6.83 -10.35 5.56
CA LYS A 127 -6.80 -11.73 5.07
C LYS A 127 -7.82 -12.63 5.77
N GLU A 128 -8.00 -12.49 7.09
CA GLU A 128 -9.02 -13.22 7.85
C GLU A 128 -10.45 -12.88 7.40
N ASN A 129 -10.67 -11.69 6.84
CA ASN A 129 -11.94 -11.26 6.25
C ASN A 129 -12.07 -11.62 4.75
N GLY A 130 -11.15 -12.42 4.20
CA GLY A 130 -11.21 -12.91 2.82
C GLY A 130 -10.86 -11.87 1.76
N ILE A 131 -10.22 -10.77 2.15
CA ILE A 131 -9.76 -9.71 1.25
C ILE A 131 -8.42 -10.12 0.64
N LEU A 132 -8.28 -10.01 -0.69
CA LEU A 132 -6.99 -10.25 -1.36
C LEU A 132 -5.98 -9.20 -0.88
N THR A 133 -4.97 -9.63 -0.14
CA THR A 133 -4.09 -8.72 0.62
C THR A 133 -2.70 -8.68 -0.01
N VAL A 134 -2.28 -7.49 -0.45
CA VAL A 134 -0.98 -7.25 -1.07
C VAL A 134 -0.17 -6.29 -0.21
N GLY A 135 0.95 -6.75 0.33
CA GLY A 135 1.90 -5.90 1.03
C GLY A 135 2.85 -5.24 0.04
N VAL A 136 3.01 -3.92 0.09
CA VAL A 136 4.02 -3.19 -0.68
C VAL A 136 4.88 -2.40 0.29
N VAL A 137 6.10 -2.87 0.53
CA VAL A 137 6.92 -2.35 1.62
C VAL A 137 8.33 -1.98 1.19
N THR A 138 8.90 -0.96 1.83
CA THR A 138 10.28 -0.53 1.58
C THR A 138 11.22 -1.03 2.69
N LYS A 139 12.40 -1.49 2.30
CA LYS A 139 13.53 -1.70 3.23
C LYS A 139 14.29 -0.38 3.40
N PRO A 140 14.79 -0.09 4.61
CA PRO A 140 15.52 1.15 4.87
C PRO A 140 16.83 1.21 4.07
N PHE A 141 17.37 2.41 3.90
CA PHE A 141 18.71 2.59 3.36
C PHE A 141 19.77 2.10 4.36
N GLN A 142 20.93 1.65 3.88
CA GLN A 142 22.02 1.20 4.75
C GLN A 142 22.50 2.30 5.72
N PHE A 143 22.45 3.56 5.30
CA PHE A 143 22.86 4.70 6.13
C PHE A 143 21.92 4.97 7.32
N GLU A 144 20.70 4.44 7.31
CA GLU A 144 19.74 4.61 8.42
C GLU A 144 20.09 3.74 9.64
N GLY A 145 21.09 2.87 9.50
CA GLY A 145 21.66 2.07 10.57
C GLY A 145 21.25 0.60 10.52
N SER A 146 22.15 -0.26 11.00
CA SER A 146 21.95 -1.71 11.02
C SER A 146 20.74 -2.13 11.85
N HIS A 147 20.45 -1.42 12.94
CA HIS A 147 19.32 -1.73 13.80
C HIS A 147 17.97 -1.62 13.07
N ARG A 148 17.77 -0.56 12.27
CA ARG A 148 16.55 -0.43 11.44
C ARG A 148 16.44 -1.53 10.42
N MET A 149 17.55 -1.92 9.79
CA MET A 149 17.55 -3.04 8.84
C MET A 149 17.14 -4.36 9.50
N THR A 150 17.67 -4.68 10.68
CA THR A 150 17.28 -5.89 11.42
C THR A 150 15.80 -5.88 11.79
N GLN A 151 15.26 -4.75 12.25
CA GLN A 151 13.83 -4.62 12.51
C GLN A 151 13.02 -4.80 11.22
N ALA A 152 13.49 -4.23 10.10
CA ALA A 152 12.81 -4.33 8.81
C ALA A 152 12.71 -5.78 8.33
N GLU A 153 13.80 -6.55 8.38
CA GLU A 153 13.79 -7.97 7.99
C GLU A 153 12.80 -8.77 8.84
N SER A 154 12.83 -8.58 10.17
CA SER A 154 11.90 -9.27 11.07
C SER A 154 10.44 -8.92 10.79
N GLY A 155 10.13 -7.65 10.53
CA GLY A 155 8.76 -7.24 10.19
C GLY A 155 8.31 -7.75 8.81
N ILE A 156 9.23 -7.88 7.84
CA ILE A 156 8.95 -8.42 6.51
C ILE A 156 8.63 -9.92 6.60
N GLU A 157 9.41 -10.67 7.37
CA GLU A 157 9.16 -12.11 7.64
C GLU A 157 7.81 -12.35 8.32
N GLU A 158 7.40 -11.45 9.20
CA GLU A 158 6.08 -11.52 9.84
C GLU A 158 4.96 -11.14 8.87
N LEU A 159 5.11 -10.04 8.13
CA LEU A 159 4.11 -9.59 7.16
C LEU A 159 3.86 -10.63 6.06
N GLU A 160 4.90 -11.32 5.60
CA GLU A 160 4.84 -12.38 4.59
C GLU A 160 3.85 -13.49 4.95
N GLN A 161 3.66 -13.77 6.24
CA GLN A 161 2.72 -14.81 6.71
C GLN A 161 1.25 -14.38 6.54
N PHE A 162 0.99 -13.07 6.51
CA PHE A 162 -0.35 -12.50 6.57
C PHE A 162 -0.79 -11.81 5.28
N VAL A 163 0.02 -11.85 4.22
CA VAL A 163 -0.35 -11.34 2.89
C VAL A 163 -0.47 -12.50 1.89
N ASP A 164 -1.09 -12.25 0.75
CA ASP A 164 -1.11 -13.18 -0.38
C ASP A 164 0.10 -12.96 -1.30
N THR A 165 0.45 -11.68 -1.50
CA THR A 165 1.64 -11.24 -2.22
C THR A 165 2.37 -10.16 -1.41
N LEU A 166 3.69 -10.26 -1.32
CA LEU A 166 4.57 -9.28 -0.69
C LEU A 166 5.55 -8.72 -1.72
N ILE A 167 5.41 -7.44 -2.04
CA ILE A 167 6.36 -6.68 -2.87
C ILE A 167 7.32 -5.96 -1.94
N VAL A 168 8.60 -6.32 -2.03
CA VAL A 168 9.65 -5.71 -1.21
C VAL A 168 10.53 -4.82 -2.08
N ILE A 169 10.58 -3.54 -1.73
CA ILE A 169 11.37 -2.51 -2.42
C ILE A 169 12.63 -2.21 -1.60
N PRO A 170 13.82 -2.66 -2.04
CA PRO A 170 15.06 -2.32 -1.37
C PRO A 170 15.48 -0.88 -1.72
N ASN A 171 15.30 0.07 -0.79
CA ASN A 171 15.65 1.48 -1.04
C ASN A 171 17.12 1.67 -1.46
N GLN A 172 18.01 0.77 -1.01
CA GLN A 172 19.41 0.77 -1.43
C GLN A 172 19.59 0.71 -2.97
N ASN A 173 18.67 0.07 -3.70
CA ASN A 173 18.72 -0.01 -5.16
C ASN A 173 18.38 1.32 -5.84
N LEU A 174 17.67 2.23 -5.16
CA LEU A 174 17.36 3.57 -5.69
C LEU A 174 18.63 4.39 -5.89
N PHE A 175 19.67 4.18 -5.07
CA PHE A 175 20.97 4.82 -5.27
C PHE A 175 21.71 4.37 -6.55
N ARG A 176 21.38 3.21 -7.11
CA ARG A 176 21.97 2.80 -8.40
C ARG A 176 21.42 3.60 -9.58
N ILE A 177 20.26 4.22 -9.39
CA ILE A 177 19.54 5.03 -10.36
C ILE A 177 19.78 6.53 -10.07
N ALA A 178 20.09 6.86 -8.82
CA ALA A 178 20.38 8.20 -8.35
C ALA A 178 21.83 8.63 -8.66
N ASN A 179 22.04 9.92 -8.95
CA ASN A 179 23.38 10.50 -9.14
C ASN A 179 24.00 10.93 -7.80
N GLU A 180 25.32 11.17 -7.74
CA GLU A 180 26.05 11.63 -6.54
C GLU A 180 25.50 12.93 -5.90
N LYS A 181 24.66 13.68 -6.63
CA LYS A 181 24.02 14.93 -6.16
C LYS A 181 22.68 14.71 -5.46
N THR A 182 22.16 13.49 -5.47
CA THR A 182 20.81 13.19 -4.95
C THR A 182 20.80 13.37 -3.44
N THR A 183 19.94 14.25 -2.97
CA THR A 183 19.75 14.53 -1.55
C THR A 183 18.96 13.41 -0.87
N PHE A 184 19.03 13.33 0.46
CA PHE A 184 18.22 12.38 1.21
C PHE A 184 16.72 12.57 0.97
N ALA A 185 16.26 13.82 0.85
CA ALA A 185 14.85 14.12 0.58
C ALA A 185 14.40 13.57 -0.78
N GLU A 186 15.22 13.74 -1.81
CA GLU A 186 14.96 13.18 -3.14
C GLU A 186 14.95 11.65 -3.12
N ALA A 187 15.87 11.02 -2.36
CA ALA A 187 15.91 9.56 -2.25
C ALA A 187 14.65 8.96 -1.60
N PHE A 188 14.09 9.62 -0.57
CA PHE A 188 12.80 9.21 0.01
C PHE A 188 11.64 9.44 -0.96
N SER A 189 11.64 10.55 -1.71
CA SER A 189 10.64 10.79 -2.76
C SER A 189 10.68 9.71 -3.85
N MET A 190 11.87 9.23 -4.22
CA MET A 190 12.02 8.11 -5.16
C MET A 190 11.41 6.82 -4.59
N ALA A 191 11.55 6.56 -3.29
CA ALA A 191 10.93 5.40 -2.66
C ALA A 191 9.40 5.48 -2.69
N ASP A 192 8.84 6.67 -2.44
CA ASP A 192 7.40 6.93 -2.54
C ASP A 192 6.88 6.77 -3.98
N GLU A 193 7.68 7.13 -4.99
CA GLU A 193 7.36 6.93 -6.41
C GLU A 193 7.35 5.44 -6.79
N VAL A 194 8.27 4.63 -6.25
CA VAL A 194 8.26 3.18 -6.47
C VAL A 194 7.08 2.51 -5.77
N LEU A 195 6.70 2.97 -4.57
CA LEU A 195 5.47 2.52 -3.89
C LEU A 195 4.22 2.85 -4.71
N TYR A 196 4.12 4.08 -5.23
CA TYR A 196 3.07 4.49 -6.15
C TYR A 196 3.02 3.58 -7.38
N SER A 197 4.16 3.34 -8.00
CA SER A 197 4.25 2.50 -9.20
C SER A 197 3.81 1.06 -8.92
N GLY A 198 4.15 0.52 -7.73
CA GLY A 198 3.74 -0.82 -7.29
C GLY A 198 2.24 -0.98 -7.14
N VAL A 199 1.58 -0.02 -6.51
CA VAL A 199 0.11 -0.01 -6.39
C VAL A 199 -0.53 0.23 -7.75
N ARG A 200 -0.08 1.27 -8.47
CA ARG A 200 -0.60 1.66 -9.77
C ARG A 200 -0.53 0.54 -10.80
N GLY A 201 0.59 -0.19 -10.85
CA GLY A 201 0.79 -1.26 -11.82
C GLY A 201 -0.26 -2.37 -11.72
N VAL A 202 -0.81 -2.60 -10.52
CA VAL A 202 -1.87 -3.59 -10.30
C VAL A 202 -3.25 -2.96 -10.48
N THR A 203 -3.46 -1.74 -9.98
CA THR A 203 -4.77 -1.07 -10.06
C THR A 203 -5.12 -0.63 -11.48
N ASP A 204 -4.16 -0.18 -12.29
CA ASP A 204 -4.38 0.25 -13.67
C ASP A 204 -4.90 -0.89 -14.56
N LEU A 205 -4.47 -2.14 -14.31
CA LEU A 205 -4.95 -3.32 -15.02
C LEU A 205 -6.45 -3.60 -14.78
N MET A 206 -7.00 -3.09 -13.68
CA MET A 206 -8.38 -3.30 -13.26
C MET A 206 -9.29 -2.10 -13.55
N VAL A 207 -8.75 -0.89 -13.39
CA VAL A 207 -9.53 0.35 -13.39
C VAL A 207 -9.58 1.00 -14.77
N MET A 208 -8.52 0.91 -15.57
CA MET A 208 -8.48 1.48 -16.92
C MET A 208 -8.88 0.43 -17.97
N PRO A 209 -10.01 0.61 -18.68
CA PRO A 209 -10.39 -0.29 -19.77
C PRO A 209 -9.36 -0.20 -20.91
N GLY A 210 -8.50 -1.21 -21.02
CA GLY A 210 -7.62 -1.43 -22.16
C GLY A 210 -8.26 -2.30 -23.25
N LEU A 211 -7.53 -2.55 -24.33
CA LEU A 211 -7.92 -3.53 -25.36
C LEU A 211 -7.93 -4.98 -24.85
N ILE A 212 -7.21 -5.24 -23.75
CA ILE A 212 -7.18 -6.51 -23.02
C ILE A 212 -7.67 -6.19 -21.61
N ASN A 213 -8.87 -6.63 -21.26
CA ASN A 213 -9.43 -6.46 -19.93
C ASN A 213 -9.19 -7.75 -19.14
N LEU A 214 -8.28 -7.71 -18.17
CA LEU A 214 -8.13 -8.80 -17.21
C LEU A 214 -9.28 -8.72 -16.21
N ASP A 215 -9.89 -9.85 -15.86
CA ASP A 215 -10.89 -9.86 -14.81
C ASP A 215 -10.24 -9.97 -13.42
N PHE A 216 -11.02 -9.65 -12.37
CA PHE A 216 -10.50 -9.73 -11.00
C PHE A 216 -10.20 -11.17 -10.58
N ALA A 217 -10.84 -12.18 -11.18
CA ALA A 217 -10.61 -13.57 -10.85
C ALA A 217 -9.25 -14.05 -11.37
N ASP A 218 -8.83 -13.59 -12.54
CA ASP A 218 -7.50 -13.83 -13.12
C ASP A 218 -6.42 -13.23 -12.21
N ILE A 219 -6.58 -11.97 -11.79
CA ILE A 219 -5.64 -11.29 -10.90
C ILE A 219 -5.58 -12.00 -9.55
N ARG A 220 -6.73 -12.34 -8.97
CA ARG A 220 -6.80 -13.09 -7.72
C ARG A 220 -6.06 -14.43 -7.85
N THR A 221 -6.28 -15.17 -8.93
CA THR A 221 -5.62 -16.47 -9.14
C THR A 221 -4.10 -16.34 -9.24
N VAL A 222 -3.61 -15.29 -9.91
CA VAL A 222 -2.16 -15.06 -10.04
C VAL A 222 -1.54 -14.53 -8.75
N MET A 223 -2.24 -13.69 -7.98
CA MET A 223 -1.68 -13.04 -6.78
C MET A 223 -1.96 -13.80 -5.48
N SER A 224 -2.90 -14.74 -5.47
CA SER A 224 -3.10 -15.66 -4.36
C SER A 224 -1.91 -16.61 -4.24
N GLU A 225 -1.33 -16.71 -3.04
CA GLU A 225 -0.26 -17.65 -2.69
C GLU A 225 1.10 -17.45 -3.40
N MET A 226 1.37 -16.28 -3.98
CA MET A 226 2.67 -15.97 -4.60
C MET A 226 3.80 -15.79 -3.59
N GLY A 227 3.50 -15.39 -2.35
CA GLY A 227 4.52 -15.06 -1.37
C GLY A 227 5.29 -13.81 -1.79
N LYS A 228 6.63 -13.89 -1.90
CA LYS A 228 7.48 -12.74 -2.28
C LYS A 228 7.50 -12.49 -3.78
N ALA A 229 7.21 -11.25 -4.17
CA ALA A 229 7.28 -10.75 -5.52
C ALA A 229 8.29 -9.59 -5.65
N MET A 230 8.78 -9.38 -6.87
CA MET A 230 9.60 -8.21 -7.23
C MET A 230 8.91 -7.40 -8.32
N MET A 231 9.09 -6.09 -8.26
CA MET A 231 8.54 -5.15 -9.25
C MET A 231 9.70 -4.48 -10.01
N GLY A 232 9.52 -4.31 -11.31
CA GLY A 232 10.43 -3.54 -12.16
C GLY A 232 9.65 -2.67 -13.14
N THR A 233 10.17 -1.48 -13.42
CA THR A 233 9.63 -0.54 -14.41
C THR A 233 10.69 -0.25 -15.48
N GLY A 234 10.27 -0.15 -16.74
CA GLY A 234 11.14 0.22 -17.86
C GLY A 234 10.44 1.23 -18.77
N GLU A 235 11.18 2.25 -19.23
CA GLU A 235 10.72 3.23 -20.22
C GLU A 235 11.65 3.21 -21.43
N ALA A 236 11.09 3.02 -22.63
CA ALA A 236 11.83 3.06 -23.88
C ALA A 236 11.07 3.85 -24.95
N LYS A 237 11.82 4.43 -25.90
CA LYS A 237 11.29 5.25 -27.01
C LYS A 237 11.84 4.76 -28.34
N GLY A 238 11.06 4.93 -29.42
CA GLY A 238 11.45 4.53 -30.79
C GLY A 238 10.77 3.25 -31.28
N GLN A 239 11.18 2.77 -32.46
CA GLN A 239 10.54 1.62 -33.13
C GLN A 239 10.67 0.29 -32.37
N ARG A 240 11.77 0.10 -31.62
CA ARG A 240 12.04 -1.13 -30.86
C ARG A 240 11.72 -1.03 -29.36
N ARG A 241 10.96 -0.02 -28.94
CA ARG A 241 10.64 0.28 -27.53
C ARG A 241 10.00 -0.83 -26.71
N ALA A 242 9.53 -1.91 -27.34
CA ALA A 242 8.97 -3.06 -26.64
C ALA A 242 10.03 -4.13 -26.32
N LEU A 243 11.19 -4.09 -26.99
CA LEU A 243 12.30 -5.03 -26.83
C LEU A 243 13.50 -4.43 -26.09
N ASP A 244 13.69 -3.11 -26.23
CA ASP A 244 14.74 -2.31 -25.59
C ASP A 244 14.27 -1.77 -24.23
#